data_AF-A0A971YNA7-F1
#
_entry.id   AF-A0A971YNA7-F1
#
_cell.length_a   1.000
_cell.length_b   1.000
_cell.length_c   1.000
_cell.angle_alpha   90.00
_cell.angle_beta   90.00
_cell.angle_gamma   90.00
#
_symmetry.space_group_name_H-M   'P 1'
#
loop_
_entity.id
_entity.type
_entity.pdbx_description
1 polymer ?
#
loop_
_entity_poly.entity_id
_entity_poly.type
_entity_poly.pdbx_seq_one_letter_code
_entity_poly.pdbx_strand_id
1 'polypeptide(L)'
;MKWEEVKKAAAEKLQGICRLCRDCDGRVCAGEVPGIGGVGTGTGARNNHEALRVLRLNLRTLHGVSEPDLGVELFGQSLSLPVLGAAVAGAAINFAGRIEEQDLVWAQVKGALDAGTLALTGDGPQPVVYEAGLRAIRAAGGRGIPIIKPRSLEEIKDRIRRAEEANAVAVGVDVDAAGLINMRRAGQYVGPLSPAALREICRQTKLPVLVKGIMTPDEALLAYEAGAAGIVVSNP
;
A
#
# COMPACT_ATOMS: atom_id res chain seq x y z
N MET A 1 -3.29 -24.98 -1.01
CA MET A 1 -4.15 -24.55 0.12
C MET A 1 -5.53 -24.28 -0.43
N LYS A 2 -6.58 -24.89 0.13
CA LYS A 2 -7.97 -24.65 -0.31
C LYS A 2 -8.48 -23.37 0.36
N TRP A 3 -9.31 -22.59 -0.34
CA TRP A 3 -9.82 -21.31 0.17
C TRP A 3 -10.58 -21.45 1.51
N GLU A 4 -11.29 -22.55 1.70
CA GLU A 4 -12.01 -22.82 2.96
C GLU A 4 -11.07 -23.04 4.15
N GLU A 5 -9.88 -23.60 3.94
CA GLU A 5 -8.85 -23.74 4.98
C GLU A 5 -8.31 -22.37 5.40
N VAL A 6 -8.14 -21.45 4.43
CA VAL A 6 -7.73 -20.07 4.68
C VAL A 6 -8.75 -19.35 5.54
N LYS A 7 -10.04 -19.42 5.19
CA LYS A 7 -11.11 -18.79 5.96
C LYS A 7 -11.20 -19.34 7.38
N LYS A 8 -11.06 -20.66 7.55
CA LYS A 8 -11.10 -21.30 8.87
C LYS A 8 -9.96 -20.80 9.75
N ALA A 9 -8.73 -20.78 9.22
CA ALA A 9 -7.58 -20.25 9.94
C ALA A 9 -7.73 -18.75 10.26
N ALA A 10 -8.27 -17.97 9.31
CA ALA A 10 -8.53 -16.54 9.52
C ALA A 10 -9.58 -16.30 10.61
N ALA A 11 -10.65 -17.11 10.68
CA ALA A 11 -11.71 -16.97 11.67
C ALA A 11 -11.18 -17.14 13.10
N GLU A 12 -10.26 -18.08 13.29
CA GLU A 12 -9.58 -18.33 14.55
C GLU A 12 -8.58 -17.20 14.86
N LYS A 13 -7.63 -16.94 13.95
CA LYS A 13 -6.55 -15.97 14.18
C LYS A 13 -7.03 -14.52 14.29
N LEU A 14 -8.10 -14.16 13.58
CA LEU A 14 -8.62 -12.79 13.53
C LEU A 14 -9.86 -12.59 14.43
N GLN A 15 -10.17 -13.53 15.31
CA GLN A 15 -11.33 -13.42 16.21
C GLN A 15 -11.30 -12.11 17.02
N GLY A 16 -12.36 -11.31 16.94
CA GLY A 16 -12.44 -9.99 17.59
C GLY A 16 -11.74 -8.86 16.84
N ILE A 17 -11.03 -9.15 15.74
CA ILE A 17 -10.33 -8.18 14.88
C ILE A 17 -11.09 -8.02 13.57
N CYS A 18 -11.28 -9.12 12.83
CA CYS A 18 -12.01 -9.13 11.55
C CYS A 18 -13.30 -9.94 11.68
N ARG A 19 -14.38 -9.48 11.04
CA ARG A 19 -15.67 -10.20 10.99
C ARG A 19 -15.78 -11.14 9.78
N LEU A 20 -14.76 -11.18 8.91
CA LEU A 20 -14.72 -11.99 7.69
C LEU A 20 -16.00 -11.87 6.86
N CYS A 21 -16.47 -10.62 6.69
CA CYS A 21 -17.68 -10.32 5.95
C CYS A 21 -17.59 -10.91 4.53
N ARG A 22 -18.66 -11.58 4.10
CA ARG A 22 -18.77 -12.07 2.71
C ARG A 22 -18.67 -10.94 1.70
N ASP A 23 -19.26 -9.80 2.04
CA ASP A 23 -19.20 -8.54 1.31
C ASP A 23 -18.66 -7.48 2.28
N CYS A 24 -17.39 -7.10 2.12
CA CYS A 24 -16.71 -6.20 3.06
C CYS A 24 -16.90 -4.74 2.64
N ASP A 25 -17.84 -4.05 3.29
CA ASP A 25 -18.10 -2.61 3.10
C ASP A 25 -17.54 -1.74 4.25
N GLY A 26 -16.91 -2.35 5.25
CA GLY A 26 -16.38 -1.66 6.43
C GLY A 26 -17.43 -1.17 7.43
N ARG A 27 -18.72 -1.50 7.26
CA ARG A 27 -19.80 -1.03 8.14
C ARG A 27 -19.69 -1.55 9.56
N VAL A 28 -19.35 -2.82 9.71
CA VAL A 28 -19.31 -3.52 11.02
C VAL A 28 -18.08 -3.21 11.86
N CYS A 29 -17.07 -2.56 11.27
CA CYS A 29 -15.82 -2.16 11.93
C CYS A 29 -15.60 -0.63 11.83
N ALA A 30 -16.67 0.13 11.65
CA ALA A 30 -16.64 1.58 11.66
C ALA A 30 -16.12 2.10 13.00
N GLY A 31 -15.06 2.91 12.96
CA GLY A 31 -14.44 3.51 14.14
C GLY A 31 -13.40 2.63 14.83
N GLU A 32 -13.16 1.42 14.33
CA GLU A 32 -12.21 0.45 14.90
C GLU A 32 -10.76 0.71 14.43
N VAL A 33 -10.32 1.98 14.51
CA VAL A 33 -8.94 2.42 14.29
C VAL A 33 -8.39 3.01 15.59
N PRO A 34 -7.20 2.61 16.09
CA PRO A 34 -6.23 1.68 15.49
C PRO A 34 -6.75 0.24 15.34
N GLY A 35 -6.37 -0.41 14.23
CA GLY A 35 -6.96 -1.67 13.78
C GLY A 35 -7.11 -1.69 12.26
N ILE A 36 -7.61 -2.80 11.72
CA ILE A 36 -7.97 -2.93 10.29
C ILE A 36 -9.40 -2.44 9.97
N GLY A 37 -10.02 -1.69 10.88
CA GLY A 37 -11.36 -1.13 10.73
C GLY A 37 -11.40 0.17 9.92
N GLY A 38 -12.60 0.69 9.72
CA GLY A 38 -12.79 1.98 9.04
C GLY A 38 -12.55 3.18 9.97
N VAL A 39 -11.94 4.25 9.46
CA VAL A 39 -11.71 5.48 10.24
C VAL A 39 -13.04 6.17 10.59
N GLY A 40 -13.19 6.63 11.84
CA GLY A 40 -14.32 7.44 12.28
C GLY A 40 -15.66 6.73 12.10
N THR A 41 -16.56 7.27 11.27
CA THR A 41 -17.87 6.64 10.99
C THR A 41 -17.79 5.47 10.00
N GLY A 42 -16.60 5.16 9.47
CA GLY A 42 -16.40 4.17 8.41
C GLY A 42 -17.01 4.55 7.06
N THR A 43 -17.44 5.81 6.89
CA THR A 43 -18.14 6.26 5.67
C THR A 43 -17.23 6.24 4.45
N GLY A 44 -15.93 6.55 4.61
CA GLY A 44 -14.96 6.45 3.50
C GLY A 44 -14.90 5.05 2.90
N ALA A 45 -14.71 4.03 3.74
CA ALA A 45 -14.70 2.63 3.32
C ALA A 45 -16.00 2.21 2.63
N ARG A 46 -17.17 2.60 3.17
CA ARG A 46 -18.47 2.33 2.54
C ARG A 46 -18.62 3.03 1.19
N ASN A 47 -18.20 4.29 1.10
CA ASN A 47 -18.29 5.05 -0.14
C ASN A 47 -17.39 4.46 -1.23
N ASN A 48 -16.18 4.00 -0.88
CA ASN A 48 -15.29 3.30 -1.83
C ASN A 48 -15.97 2.04 -2.39
N HIS A 49 -16.61 1.25 -1.51
CA HIS A 49 -17.33 0.05 -1.90
C HIS A 49 -18.53 0.36 -2.81
N GLU A 50 -19.40 1.30 -2.40
CA GLU A 50 -20.58 1.70 -3.17
C GLU A 50 -20.23 2.33 -4.52
N ALA A 51 -19.17 3.14 -4.59
CA ALA A 51 -18.69 3.75 -5.83
C ALA A 51 -18.33 2.71 -6.90
N LEU A 52 -17.81 1.54 -6.51
CA LEU A 52 -17.53 0.44 -7.43
C LEU A 52 -18.81 -0.34 -7.79
N ARG A 53 -19.75 -0.50 -6.85
CA ARG A 53 -21.00 -1.25 -7.08
C ARG A 53 -21.92 -0.63 -8.12
N VAL A 54 -21.90 0.70 -8.25
CA VAL A 54 -22.74 1.41 -9.21
C VAL A 54 -22.21 1.30 -10.64
N LEU A 55 -20.94 0.91 -10.83
CA LEU A 55 -20.36 0.72 -12.16
C LEU A 55 -20.90 -0.57 -12.79
N ARG A 56 -21.35 -0.47 -14.05
CA ARG A 56 -21.81 -1.59 -14.87
C ARG A 56 -20.88 -1.76 -16.06
N LEU A 57 -20.64 -3.02 -16.44
CA LEU A 57 -19.86 -3.35 -17.62
C LEU A 57 -20.81 -3.62 -18.80
N ASN A 58 -20.54 -3.00 -19.94
CA ASN A 58 -21.21 -3.31 -21.19
C ASN A 58 -20.50 -4.50 -21.85
N LEU A 59 -21.14 -5.66 -21.88
CA LEU A 59 -20.60 -6.84 -22.54
C LEU A 59 -20.47 -6.60 -24.05
N ARG A 60 -19.25 -6.66 -24.56
CA ARG A 60 -18.97 -6.68 -25.99
C ARG A 60 -18.89 -8.14 -26.43
N THR A 61 -19.80 -8.59 -27.28
CA THR A 61 -19.91 -10.00 -27.68
C THR A 61 -19.31 -10.32 -29.05
N LEU A 62 -19.01 -9.30 -29.86
CA LEU A 62 -18.47 -9.44 -31.21
C LEU A 62 -16.99 -9.03 -31.22
N HIS A 63 -16.10 -9.98 -30.91
CA HIS A 63 -14.64 -9.80 -30.95
C HIS A 63 -13.92 -11.14 -31.15
N GLY A 64 -12.66 -11.10 -31.58
CA GLY A 64 -11.81 -12.29 -31.78
C GLY A 64 -10.96 -12.71 -30.57
N VAL A 65 -11.07 -12.02 -29.43
CA VAL A 65 -10.30 -12.35 -28.22
C VAL A 65 -10.76 -13.69 -27.63
N SER A 66 -9.94 -14.73 -27.79
CA SER A 66 -10.15 -16.07 -27.22
C SER A 66 -9.34 -16.33 -25.94
N GLU A 67 -8.20 -15.64 -25.79
CA GLU A 67 -7.31 -15.72 -24.62
C GLU A 67 -6.97 -14.29 -24.16
N PRO A 68 -7.52 -13.83 -23.03
CA PRO A 68 -7.22 -12.50 -22.50
C PRO A 68 -5.78 -12.38 -22.02
N ASP A 69 -5.06 -11.36 -22.50
CA ASP A 69 -3.76 -10.98 -21.96
C ASP A 69 -3.94 -9.95 -20.83
N LEU A 70 -3.44 -10.28 -19.64
CA LEU A 70 -3.45 -9.42 -18.46
C LEU A 70 -2.09 -8.76 -18.22
N GLY A 71 -1.09 -9.06 -19.05
CA GLY A 71 0.27 -8.60 -18.89
C GLY A 71 0.39 -7.07 -18.96
N VAL A 72 1.22 -6.51 -18.09
CA VAL A 72 1.55 -5.08 -18.10
C VAL A 72 3.03 -4.87 -17.79
N GLU A 73 3.59 -3.78 -18.31
CA GLU A 73 4.92 -3.29 -17.94
C GLU A 73 4.78 -2.15 -16.93
N LEU A 74 5.47 -2.26 -15.80
CA LEU A 74 5.48 -1.22 -14.77
C LEU A 74 6.91 -1.03 -14.24
N PHE A 75 7.45 0.18 -14.40
CA PHE A 75 8.83 0.52 -13.97
C PHE A 75 9.90 -0.46 -14.50
N GLY A 76 9.75 -0.90 -15.74
CA GLY A 76 10.65 -1.86 -16.39
C GLY A 76 10.51 -3.30 -15.89
N GLN A 77 9.40 -3.61 -15.21
CA GLN A 77 9.06 -4.97 -14.78
C GLN A 77 7.86 -5.48 -15.56
N SER A 78 8.02 -6.65 -16.18
CA SER A 78 6.90 -7.42 -16.74
C SER A 78 6.09 -8.06 -15.61
N LEU A 79 4.80 -7.73 -15.53
CA LEU A 79 3.85 -8.31 -14.58
C LEU A 79 2.83 -9.16 -15.34
N SER A 80 2.44 -10.29 -14.76
CA SER A 80 1.44 -11.20 -15.35
C SER A 80 0.01 -10.69 -15.22
N LEU A 81 -0.23 -9.69 -14.36
CA LEU A 81 -1.53 -9.09 -14.10
C LEU A 81 -1.39 -7.68 -13.53
N PRO A 82 -2.35 -6.77 -13.76
CA PRO A 82 -2.30 -5.38 -13.30
C PRO A 82 -2.84 -5.24 -11.87
N VAL A 83 -2.45 -6.15 -10.97
CA VAL A 83 -2.92 -6.18 -9.58
C VAL A 83 -1.70 -6.21 -8.67
N LEU A 84 -1.52 -5.18 -7.84
CA LEU A 84 -0.42 -5.10 -6.89
C LEU A 84 -0.93 -5.26 -5.45
N GLY A 85 -0.09 -5.82 -4.58
CA GLY A 85 -0.36 -5.83 -3.14
C GLY A 85 -0.26 -4.41 -2.57
N ALA A 86 -1.29 -3.93 -1.89
CA ALA A 86 -1.25 -2.62 -1.22
C ALA A 86 -0.35 -2.63 0.02
N ALA A 87 0.24 -1.48 0.36
CA ALA A 87 1.05 -1.33 1.56
C ALA A 87 0.18 -1.46 2.83
N VAL A 88 0.24 -2.62 3.48
CA VAL A 88 -0.36 -2.86 4.80
C VAL A 88 0.76 -3.24 5.75
N ALA A 89 0.87 -2.53 6.87
CA ALA A 89 1.97 -2.64 7.80
C ALA A 89 1.51 -2.40 9.25
N GLY A 90 2.39 -2.53 10.22
CA GLY A 90 2.08 -2.26 11.63
C GLY A 90 1.27 -3.37 12.27
N ALA A 91 1.69 -4.62 12.04
CA ALA A 91 0.99 -5.83 12.42
C ALA A 91 0.71 -5.91 13.93
N ALA A 92 1.65 -5.46 14.76
CA ALA A 92 1.48 -5.42 16.21
C ALA A 92 0.23 -4.62 16.64
N ILE A 93 -0.01 -3.48 15.98
CA ILE A 93 -1.15 -2.60 16.26
C ILE A 93 -2.41 -3.16 15.59
N ASN A 94 -2.32 -3.48 14.29
CA ASN A 94 -3.49 -3.77 13.47
C ASN A 94 -4.05 -5.19 13.66
N PHE A 95 -3.22 -6.13 14.08
CA PHE A 95 -3.59 -7.53 14.34
C PHE A 95 -3.41 -7.92 15.82
N ALA A 96 -3.36 -6.94 16.73
CA ALA A 96 -3.22 -7.15 18.17
C ALA A 96 -2.08 -8.11 18.55
N GLY A 97 -0.94 -7.99 17.86
CA GLY A 97 0.24 -8.85 18.07
C GLY A 97 0.10 -10.31 17.66
N ARG A 98 -0.99 -10.70 16.98
CA ARG A 98 -1.21 -12.10 16.54
C ARG A 98 -0.46 -12.47 15.27
N ILE A 99 0.10 -11.48 14.60
CA ILE A 99 0.88 -11.63 13.38
C ILE A 99 2.15 -10.81 13.57
N GLU A 100 3.30 -11.46 13.37
CA GLU A 100 4.59 -10.79 13.35
C GLU A 100 4.73 -9.94 12.08
N GLU A 101 5.37 -8.78 12.19
CA GLU A 101 5.54 -7.85 11.06
C GLU A 101 6.27 -8.53 9.88
N GLN A 102 7.31 -9.31 10.19
CA GLN A 102 8.10 -10.04 9.20
C GLN A 102 7.27 -11.07 8.44
N ASP A 103 6.36 -11.76 9.13
CA ASP A 103 5.48 -12.76 8.51
C ASP A 103 4.44 -12.10 7.62
N LEU A 104 3.84 -10.99 8.08
CA LEU A 104 2.87 -10.22 7.30
C LEU A 104 3.49 -9.75 5.98
N VAL A 105 4.63 -9.07 6.07
CA VAL A 105 5.24 -8.44 4.89
C VAL A 105 5.87 -9.47 3.95
N TRP A 106 6.44 -10.56 4.48
CA TRP A 106 6.93 -11.65 3.64
C TRP A 106 5.79 -12.34 2.90
N ALA A 107 4.67 -12.63 3.57
CA ALA A 107 3.50 -13.22 2.92
C ALA A 107 2.97 -12.35 1.76
N GLN A 108 2.97 -11.02 1.93
CA GLN A 108 2.57 -10.08 0.88
C GLN A 108 3.54 -10.08 -0.30
N VAL A 109 4.83 -9.89 -0.04
CA VAL A 109 5.84 -9.79 -1.10
C VAL A 109 6.00 -11.11 -1.84
N LYS A 110 6.12 -12.23 -1.11
CA LYS A 110 6.25 -13.56 -1.70
C LYS A 110 4.98 -13.97 -2.45
N GLY A 111 3.80 -13.69 -1.89
CA GLY A 111 2.53 -13.97 -2.54
C GLY A 111 2.35 -13.21 -3.86
N ALA A 112 2.73 -11.93 -3.88
CA ALA A 112 2.74 -11.14 -5.11
C ALA A 112 3.73 -11.70 -6.13
N LEU A 113 4.94 -12.05 -5.69
CA LEU A 113 5.96 -12.65 -6.56
C LEU A 113 5.48 -13.95 -7.20
N ASP A 114 4.86 -14.84 -6.41
CA ASP A 114 4.30 -16.11 -6.89
C ASP A 114 3.13 -15.92 -7.87
N ALA A 115 2.36 -14.85 -7.69
CA ALA A 115 1.31 -14.45 -8.62
C ALA A 115 1.84 -13.76 -9.89
N GLY A 116 3.14 -13.47 -9.97
CA GLY A 116 3.74 -12.75 -11.11
C GLY A 116 3.54 -11.24 -11.07
N THR A 117 3.38 -10.64 -9.88
CA THR A 117 3.19 -9.19 -9.68
C THR A 117 4.08 -8.64 -8.56
N LEU A 118 3.87 -7.39 -8.16
CA LEU A 118 4.60 -6.68 -7.11
C LEU A 118 3.71 -6.42 -5.88
N ALA A 119 4.35 -6.26 -4.73
CA ALA A 119 3.71 -5.73 -3.53
C ALA A 119 4.37 -4.43 -3.08
N LEU A 120 3.55 -3.56 -2.52
CA LEU A 120 3.98 -2.40 -1.79
C LEU A 120 4.18 -2.81 -0.32
N THR A 121 5.27 -2.35 0.31
CA THR A 121 5.50 -2.52 1.76
C THR A 121 5.33 -1.18 2.47
N GLY A 122 5.08 -1.19 3.77
CA GLY A 122 4.75 0.04 4.51
C GLY A 122 5.84 0.51 5.48
N ASP A 123 5.66 1.74 5.93
CA ASP A 123 6.40 2.38 7.02
C ASP A 123 5.45 2.63 8.20
N GLY A 124 6.00 2.67 9.41
CA GLY A 124 5.24 2.72 10.64
C GLY A 124 6.00 3.39 11.79
N PRO A 125 5.39 3.47 12.98
CA PRO A 125 5.99 4.21 14.09
C PRO A 125 7.27 3.54 14.61
N GLN A 126 7.38 2.23 14.47
CA GLN A 126 8.53 1.45 14.91
C GLN A 126 9.47 1.19 13.72
N PRO A 127 10.80 1.35 13.87
CA PRO A 127 11.77 1.13 12.79
C PRO A 127 11.67 -0.26 12.13
N VAL A 128 11.31 -1.27 12.93
CA VAL A 128 11.15 -2.67 12.48
C VAL A 128 10.18 -2.82 11.32
N VAL A 129 9.18 -1.94 11.21
CA VAL A 129 8.13 -2.00 10.17
C VAL A 129 8.73 -1.80 8.78
N TYR A 130 9.41 -0.67 8.58
CA TYR A 130 10.07 -0.38 7.31
C TYR A 130 11.22 -1.37 7.03
N GLU A 131 11.96 -1.76 8.07
CA GLU A 131 13.06 -2.72 7.96
C GLU A 131 12.63 -4.13 7.55
N ALA A 132 11.49 -4.60 8.06
CA ALA A 132 10.91 -5.87 7.63
C ALA A 132 10.54 -5.81 6.15
N GLY A 133 9.95 -4.71 5.69
CA GLY A 133 9.65 -4.48 4.28
C GLY A 133 10.89 -4.52 3.39
N LEU A 134 11.95 -3.80 3.75
CA LEU A 134 13.20 -3.82 2.98
C LEU A 134 13.87 -5.19 2.95
N ARG A 135 13.81 -5.95 4.05
CA ARG A 135 14.33 -7.33 4.09
C ARG A 135 13.54 -8.25 3.16
N ALA A 136 12.21 -8.17 3.17
CA ALA A 136 11.37 -8.94 2.28
C ALA A 136 11.62 -8.60 0.80
N ILE A 137 11.78 -7.30 0.49
CA ILE A 137 12.11 -6.84 -0.87
C ILE A 137 13.47 -7.40 -1.33
N ARG A 138 14.52 -7.33 -0.49
CA ARG A 138 15.83 -7.92 -0.80
C ARG A 138 15.73 -9.43 -1.06
N ALA A 139 15.02 -10.15 -0.19
CA ALA A 139 14.82 -11.59 -0.34
C ALA A 139 14.02 -11.96 -1.60
N ALA A 140 13.18 -11.06 -2.10
CA ALA A 140 12.45 -11.18 -3.37
C ALA A 140 13.23 -10.65 -4.59
N GLY A 141 14.53 -10.39 -4.45
CA GLY A 141 15.37 -9.90 -5.54
C GLY A 141 15.05 -8.47 -5.98
N GLY A 142 14.60 -7.62 -5.05
CA GLY A 142 14.24 -6.22 -5.32
C GLY A 142 12.79 -6.01 -5.75
N ARG A 143 12.01 -7.08 -5.94
CA ARG A 143 10.64 -7.03 -6.50
C ARG A 143 9.58 -6.57 -5.48
N GLY A 144 9.67 -5.31 -5.06
CA GLY A 144 8.65 -4.61 -4.29
C GLY A 144 8.91 -3.11 -4.20
N ILE A 145 7.92 -2.39 -3.66
CA ILE A 145 7.90 -0.92 -3.60
C ILE A 145 7.67 -0.48 -2.15
N PRO A 146 8.69 -0.02 -1.41
CA PRO A 146 8.49 0.47 -0.06
C PRO A 146 7.83 1.85 -0.06
N ILE A 147 6.82 2.02 0.78
CA ILE A 147 6.03 3.25 0.93
C ILE A 147 6.36 3.91 2.26
N ILE A 148 6.90 5.12 2.19
CA ILE A 148 7.41 5.91 3.30
C ILE A 148 6.31 6.85 3.80
N LYS A 149 6.19 7.00 5.12
CA LYS A 149 5.29 8.01 5.71
C LYS A 149 5.81 9.42 5.43
N PRO A 150 4.97 10.47 5.43
CA PRO A 150 5.39 11.83 5.06
C PRO A 150 6.09 12.48 6.25
N ARG A 151 7.30 11.98 6.50
CA ARG A 151 8.21 12.34 7.59
C ARG A 151 8.97 13.63 7.25
N SER A 152 9.97 13.96 8.07
CA SER A 152 10.91 15.02 7.71
C SER A 152 11.64 14.66 6.41
N LEU A 153 12.04 15.68 5.65
CA LEU A 153 12.73 15.48 4.37
C LEU A 153 13.99 14.59 4.52
N GLU A 154 14.75 14.78 5.60
CA GLU A 154 15.95 13.99 5.88
C GLU A 154 15.64 12.52 6.18
N GLU A 155 14.56 12.23 6.91
CA GLU A 155 14.11 10.86 7.15
C GLU A 155 13.58 10.16 5.89
N ILE A 156 12.93 10.92 4.98
CA ILE A 156 12.49 10.38 3.69
C ILE A 156 13.72 10.02 2.85
N LYS A 157 14.71 10.90 2.77
CA LYS A 157 15.95 10.65 2.03
C LYS A 157 16.73 9.45 2.57
N ASP A 158 16.85 9.31 3.90
CA ASP A 158 17.45 8.12 4.52
C ASP A 158 16.73 6.83 4.08
N ARG A 159 15.40 6.83 4.15
CA ARG A 159 14.59 5.67 3.77
C ARG A 159 14.67 5.33 2.29
N ILE A 160 14.77 6.33 1.43
CA ILE A 160 14.97 6.15 -0.01
C ILE A 160 16.34 5.52 -0.28
N ARG A 161 17.42 6.01 0.32
CA ARG A 161 18.74 5.38 0.21
C ARG A 161 18.70 3.90 0.63
N ARG A 162 18.01 3.58 1.72
CA ARG A 162 17.84 2.19 2.17
C ARG A 162 16.99 1.34 1.22
N ALA A 163 16.06 1.95 0.49
CA ALA A 163 15.30 1.30 -0.58
C ALA A 163 16.17 1.04 -1.83
N GLU A 164 17.05 1.97 -2.18
CA GLU A 164 18.06 1.78 -3.23
C GLU A 164 19.01 0.62 -2.87
N GLU A 165 19.51 0.58 -1.64
CA GLU A 165 20.31 -0.54 -1.12
C GLU A 165 19.54 -1.88 -1.07
N ALA A 166 18.21 -1.83 -1.12
CA ALA A 166 17.36 -3.00 -1.23
C ALA A 166 17.08 -3.42 -2.68
N ASN A 167 17.59 -2.66 -3.66
CA ASN A 167 17.29 -2.78 -5.08
C ASN A 167 15.78 -2.75 -5.37
N ALA A 168 15.02 -1.96 -4.60
CA ALA A 168 13.59 -1.82 -4.83
C ALA A 168 13.29 -1.34 -6.26
N VAL A 169 12.18 -1.79 -6.84
CA VAL A 169 11.77 -1.41 -8.21
C VAL A 169 11.44 0.09 -8.31
N ALA A 170 10.85 0.62 -7.24
CA ALA A 170 10.44 2.00 -7.10
C ALA A 170 10.31 2.32 -5.61
N VAL A 171 10.05 3.56 -5.24
CA VAL A 171 9.77 3.99 -3.85
C VAL A 171 8.56 4.91 -3.84
N GLY A 172 7.81 4.96 -2.74
CA GLY A 172 6.67 5.87 -2.63
C GLY A 172 6.62 6.67 -1.35
N VAL A 173 5.90 7.79 -1.36
CA VAL A 173 5.57 8.59 -0.17
C VAL A 173 4.06 8.67 0.01
N ASP A 174 3.59 8.37 1.22
CA ASP A 174 2.18 8.30 1.62
C ASP A 174 1.68 9.66 2.14
N VAL A 175 1.36 10.60 1.24
CA VAL A 175 1.11 12.00 1.62
C VAL A 175 -0.19 12.20 2.41
N ASP A 176 -1.19 11.33 2.23
CA ASP A 176 -2.46 11.36 2.99
C ASP A 176 -2.29 10.93 4.47
N ALA A 177 -1.14 10.38 4.85
CA ALA A 177 -0.82 9.99 6.22
C ALA A 177 -0.24 11.11 7.08
N ALA A 178 -0.19 12.36 6.59
CA ALA A 178 0.28 13.55 7.32
C ALA A 178 -0.47 13.78 8.64
N GLY A 179 -1.72 13.34 8.73
CA GLY A 179 -2.57 13.47 9.90
C GLY A 179 -2.55 12.29 10.88
N LEU A 180 -1.75 11.24 10.62
CA LEU A 180 -1.94 9.95 11.28
C LEU A 180 -1.58 9.99 12.78
N ILE A 181 -2.62 9.92 13.62
CA ILE A 181 -2.50 10.13 15.07
C ILE A 181 -1.61 9.10 15.77
N ASN A 182 -1.57 7.86 15.28
CA ASN A 182 -0.74 6.80 15.88
C ASN A 182 0.76 7.09 15.74
N MET A 183 1.18 7.74 14.65
CA MET A 183 2.56 8.19 14.48
C MET A 183 2.92 9.24 15.53
N ARG A 184 2.07 10.26 15.65
CA ARG A 184 2.26 11.35 16.64
C ARG A 184 2.27 10.84 18.07
N ARG A 185 1.37 9.92 18.42
CA ARG A 185 1.35 9.27 19.76
C ARG A 185 2.61 8.47 20.05
N ALA A 186 3.24 7.91 19.03
CA ALA A 186 4.52 7.21 19.14
C ALA A 186 5.75 8.14 19.06
N GLY A 187 5.55 9.47 19.12
CA GLY A 187 6.64 10.45 19.05
C GLY A 187 7.28 10.59 17.67
N GLN A 188 6.62 10.10 16.62
CA GLN A 188 7.12 10.16 15.24
C GLN A 188 6.48 11.33 14.49
N TYR A 189 7.31 12.12 13.80
CA TYR A 189 6.83 13.22 12.97
C TYR A 189 6.19 12.68 11.68
N VAL A 190 5.00 13.19 11.40
CA VAL A 190 4.35 13.13 10.08
C VAL A 190 3.69 14.48 9.83
N GLY A 191 3.74 14.96 8.59
CA GLY A 191 3.16 16.25 8.22
C GLY A 191 3.02 16.42 6.71
N PRO A 192 2.43 17.53 6.26
CA PRO A 192 2.25 17.80 4.84
C PRO A 192 3.60 17.83 4.10
N LEU A 193 3.64 17.24 2.91
CA LEU A 193 4.80 17.29 2.02
C LEU A 193 4.60 18.42 0.99
N SER A 194 5.49 19.40 0.96
CA SER A 194 5.39 20.49 -0.02
C SER A 194 5.82 20.05 -1.42
N PRO A 195 5.31 20.68 -2.50
CA PRO A 195 5.77 20.41 -3.86
C PRO A 195 7.29 20.61 -4.04
N ALA A 196 7.87 21.58 -3.34
CA ALA A 196 9.31 21.81 -3.35
C ALA A 196 10.10 20.66 -2.71
N ALA A 197 9.62 20.14 -1.57
CA ALA A 197 10.23 18.97 -0.92
C ALA A 197 10.08 17.70 -1.77
N LEU A 198 8.92 17.49 -2.40
CA LEU A 198 8.71 16.39 -3.34
C LEU A 198 9.67 16.49 -4.53
N ARG A 199 9.86 17.67 -5.10
CA ARG A 199 10.81 17.91 -6.19
C ARG A 199 12.24 17.59 -5.81
N GLU A 200 12.63 17.95 -4.59
CA GLU A 200 13.95 17.59 -4.05
C GLU A 200 14.08 16.06 -3.91
N ILE A 201 13.07 15.39 -3.35
CA ILE A 201 13.04 13.92 -3.23
C ILE A 201 13.24 13.26 -4.60
N CYS A 202 12.45 13.65 -5.60
CA CYS A 202 12.52 13.08 -6.95
C CYS A 202 13.88 13.30 -7.63
N ARG A 203 14.59 14.40 -7.33
CA ARG A 203 15.92 14.68 -7.90
C ARG A 203 17.05 13.89 -7.26
N GLN A 204 16.89 13.45 -6.02
CA GLN A 204 17.97 12.84 -5.25
C GLN A 204 18.10 11.32 -5.44
N THR A 205 17.12 10.67 -6.07
CA THR A 205 17.13 9.22 -6.32
C THR A 205 16.96 8.92 -7.79
N LYS A 206 17.45 7.75 -8.20
CA LYS A 206 17.17 7.19 -9.53
C LYS A 206 15.96 6.28 -9.53
N LEU A 207 15.43 5.92 -8.36
CA LEU A 207 14.21 5.13 -8.27
C LEU A 207 13.02 5.96 -8.75
N PRO A 208 12.08 5.35 -9.51
CA PRO A 208 10.78 5.96 -9.75
C PRO A 208 10.11 6.29 -8.40
N VAL A 209 9.74 7.56 -8.21
CA VAL A 209 9.06 8.01 -6.99
C VAL A 209 7.55 8.04 -7.23
N LEU A 210 6.80 7.30 -6.41
CA LEU A 210 5.34 7.31 -6.38
C LEU A 210 4.82 8.26 -5.30
N VAL A 211 3.71 8.93 -5.56
CA VAL A 211 2.98 9.72 -4.57
C VAL A 211 1.64 9.07 -4.30
N LYS A 212 1.47 8.51 -3.09
CA LYS A 212 0.26 7.82 -2.66
C LYS A 212 -0.60 8.74 -1.79
N GLY A 213 -1.91 8.70 -2.01
CA GLY A 213 -2.88 9.48 -1.24
C GLY A 213 -3.42 10.70 -1.98
N ILE A 214 -3.18 10.79 -3.29
CA ILE A 214 -3.69 11.87 -4.13
C ILE A 214 -5.14 11.59 -4.48
N MET A 215 -6.02 12.58 -4.29
CA MET A 215 -7.46 12.43 -4.56
C MET A 215 -8.00 13.44 -5.58
N THR A 216 -7.20 14.41 -6.02
CA THR A 216 -7.65 15.49 -6.92
C THR A 216 -6.73 15.65 -8.14
N PRO A 217 -7.27 16.08 -9.30
CA PRO A 217 -6.48 16.26 -10.52
C PRO A 217 -5.37 17.32 -10.41
N ASP A 218 -5.58 18.38 -9.63
CA ASP A 218 -4.61 19.44 -9.41
C ASP A 218 -3.42 18.97 -8.56
N GLU A 219 -3.65 18.19 -7.49
CA GLU A 219 -2.56 17.57 -6.73
C GLU A 219 -1.81 16.53 -7.56
N ALA A 220 -2.50 15.78 -8.42
CA ALA A 220 -1.88 14.88 -9.39
C ALA A 220 -0.93 15.65 -10.34
N LEU A 221 -1.36 16.80 -10.85
CA LEU A 221 -0.53 17.66 -11.70
C LEU A 221 0.68 18.20 -10.92
N LEU A 222 0.50 18.66 -9.68
CA LEU A 222 1.61 19.12 -8.82
C LEU A 222 2.65 18.02 -8.57
N ALA A 223 2.19 16.78 -8.34
CA ALA A 223 3.08 15.64 -8.16
C ALA A 223 3.88 15.33 -9.43
N TYR A 224 3.21 15.31 -10.58
CA TYR A 224 3.85 15.14 -11.89
C TYR A 224 4.89 16.23 -12.16
N GLU A 225 4.51 17.50 -11.98
CA GLU A 225 5.41 18.65 -12.17
C GLU A 225 6.61 18.62 -11.23
N ALA A 226 6.46 18.07 -10.02
CA ALA A 226 7.56 17.86 -9.08
C ALA A 226 8.52 16.74 -9.51
N GLY A 227 8.13 15.88 -10.44
CA GLY A 227 8.94 14.76 -10.95
C GLY A 227 8.53 13.40 -10.42
N ALA A 228 7.32 13.25 -9.86
CA ALA A 228 6.80 11.93 -9.52
C ALA A 228 6.66 11.07 -10.77
N ALA A 229 7.11 9.82 -10.69
CA ALA A 229 7.01 8.83 -11.76
C ALA A 229 5.65 8.12 -11.77
N GLY A 230 4.88 8.22 -10.68
CA GLY A 230 3.56 7.62 -10.58
C GLY A 230 2.72 8.22 -9.46
N ILE A 231 1.41 8.06 -9.57
CA ILE A 231 0.42 8.53 -8.60
C ILE A 231 -0.42 7.33 -8.16
N VAL A 232 -0.65 7.20 -6.86
CA VAL A 232 -1.58 6.20 -6.30
C VAL A 232 -2.76 6.93 -5.70
N VAL A 233 -3.90 6.84 -6.40
CA VAL A 233 -5.18 7.35 -5.90
C VAL A 233 -5.64 6.48 -4.73
N SER A 234 -5.67 7.07 -3.54
CA SER A 234 -5.88 6.35 -2.27
C SER A 234 -6.49 7.29 -1.24
N ASN A 235 -7.22 6.72 -0.27
CA ASN A 235 -7.75 7.43 0.87
C ASN A 235 -7.68 6.58 2.16
N PRO A 236 -7.69 7.21 3.35
CA PRO A 236 -7.71 6.54 4.65
C PRO A 236 -9.10 6.06 5.10
#